data_AF-A0A7Z2K8U4-F1
#
_entry.id   AF-A0A7Z2K8U4-F1
#
_cell.length_a   1.000
_cell.length_b   1.000
_cell.length_c   1.000
_cell.angle_alpha   90.00
_cell.angle_beta   90.00
_cell.angle_gamma   90.00
#
_symmetry.space_group_name_H-M   'P 1'
#
loop_
_entity.id
_entity.type
_entity.pdbx_description
1 polymer ?
#
loop_
_entity_poly.entity_id
_entity_poly.type
_entity_poly.pdbx_seq_one_letter_code
_entity_poly.pdbx_strand_id
1 'polypeptide(L)'
;MNDKVIIVEGKTDKQQLMRVLDEPVHIICTYGTISFERLEELSEELEEKDVFVLVDADDAGEKLRRQLTQEIPHAEHLYITMLHREVAETPLNYLTRILRAAKFKVLTV
;
A
#
# COMPACT_ATOMS: atom_id res chain seq x y z
N MET A 1 3.79 12.31 -15.26
CA MET A 1 3.84 11.14 -14.37
C MET A 1 3.15 11.61 -13.12
N ASN A 2 2.07 10.93 -12.73
CA ASN A 2 1.39 11.26 -11.48
C ASN A 2 2.26 10.78 -10.31
N ASP A 3 2.12 11.44 -9.17
CA ASP A 3 2.82 11.02 -7.96
C ASP A 3 2.27 9.67 -7.50
N LYS A 4 3.15 8.69 -7.29
CA LYS A 4 2.76 7.37 -6.78
C LYS A 4 2.56 7.41 -5.27
N VAL A 5 1.46 6.81 -4.83
CA VAL A 5 1.12 6.68 -3.41
C VAL A 5 0.88 5.23 -3.06
N ILE A 6 1.46 4.76 -1.95
CA ILE A 6 1.12 3.45 -1.38
C ILE A 6 0.46 3.66 -0.02
N ILE A 7 -0.72 3.09 0.16
CA ILE A 7 -1.43 3.02 1.44
C ILE A 7 -1.10 1.68 2.10
N VAL A 8 -0.62 1.75 3.34
CA VAL A 8 -0.26 0.60 4.20
C VAL A 8 -0.87 0.75 5.60
N GLU A 9 -0.91 -0.32 6.39
CA GLU A 9 -1.49 -0.29 7.74
C GLU A 9 -0.55 0.37 8.76
N GLY A 10 0.72 -0.01 8.74
CA GLY A 10 1.67 0.30 9.80
C GLY A 10 2.94 1.02 9.35
N LYS A 11 3.68 1.51 10.35
CA LYS A 11 5.03 2.09 10.15
C LYS A 11 6.04 1.04 9.72
N THR A 12 5.91 -0.18 10.20
CA THR A 12 6.78 -1.32 9.87
C THR A 12 6.66 -1.70 8.39
N ASP A 13 5.44 -1.68 7.85
CA ASP A 13 5.20 -1.91 6.42
C ASP A 13 5.88 -0.84 5.57
N LYS A 14 5.69 0.42 5.96
CA LYS A 14 6.38 1.56 5.33
C LYS A 14 7.89 1.37 5.34
N GLN A 15 8.47 1.02 6.49
CA GLN A 15 9.90 0.76 6.62
C GLN A 15 10.34 -0.39 5.71
N GLN A 16 9.56 -1.46 5.63
CA GLN A 16 9.86 -2.61 4.78
C GLN A 16 9.85 -2.24 3.29
N LEU A 17 8.87 -1.45 2.83
CA LEU A 17 8.79 -0.97 1.45
C LEU A 17 9.94 -0.03 1.09
N MET A 18 10.35 0.85 2.01
CA MET A 18 11.49 1.75 1.81
C MET A 18 12.82 1.00 1.59
N ARG A 19 12.93 -0.28 2.00
CA ARG A 19 14.10 -1.12 1.72
C ARG A 19 14.14 -1.65 0.29
N VAL A 20 13.06 -1.48 -0.47
CA VAL A 20 12.88 -2.05 -1.81
C VAL A 20 12.69 -0.96 -2.87
N LEU A 21 11.98 0.11 -2.55
CA LEU A 21 11.68 1.20 -3.49
C LEU A 21 12.94 1.99 -3.87
N ASP A 22 13.10 2.25 -5.18
CA ASP A 22 14.21 2.99 -5.79
C ASP A 22 13.71 4.19 -6.63
N GLU A 23 12.56 4.74 -6.22
CA GLU A 23 11.96 5.97 -6.70
C GLU A 23 11.23 6.68 -5.54
N PRO A 24 11.00 8.00 -5.61
CA PRO A 24 10.17 8.69 -4.64
C PRO A 24 8.73 8.15 -4.70
N VAL A 25 8.23 7.67 -3.57
CA VAL A 25 6.84 7.21 -3.39
C VAL A 25 6.32 7.78 -2.09
N HIS A 26 5.13 8.36 -2.11
CA HIS A 26 4.47 8.78 -0.88
C HIS A 26 3.83 7.57 -0.20
N ILE A 27 4.21 7.27 1.04
CA ILE A 27 3.65 6.13 1.78
C ILE A 27 2.82 6.65 2.95
N ILE A 28 1.52 6.35 2.90
CA ILE A 28 0.50 6.71 3.88
C ILE A 28 0.26 5.50 4.78
N CYS A 29 0.40 5.69 6.10
CA CYS A 29 0.06 4.68 7.10
C CYS A 29 -1.33 4.99 7.67
N THR A 30 -2.25 4.02 7.66
CA THR A 30 -3.61 4.19 8.21
C THR A 30 -3.67 3.97 9.73
N TYR A 31 -2.66 3.30 10.31
CA TYR A 31 -2.59 2.93 11.72
C TYR A 31 -3.77 2.05 12.17
N GLY A 32 -4.13 1.09 11.32
CA GLY A 32 -5.27 0.20 11.51
C GLY A 32 -6.54 0.76 10.87
N THR A 33 -7.60 0.95 11.67
CA THR A 33 -8.86 1.50 11.18
C THR A 33 -8.76 3.01 10.94
N ILE A 34 -9.27 3.45 9.81
CA ILE A 34 -9.37 4.85 9.43
C ILE A 34 -10.83 5.32 9.54
N SER A 35 -11.06 6.55 9.99
CA SER A 35 -12.41 7.11 10.06
C SER A 35 -12.93 7.44 8.66
N PHE A 36 -14.25 7.56 8.52
CA PHE A 36 -14.88 7.91 7.25
C PHE A 36 -14.45 9.31 6.79
N GLU A 37 -14.43 10.27 7.71
CA GLU A 37 -14.04 11.66 7.40
C GLU A 37 -12.60 11.71 6.88
N ARG A 38 -11.68 10.93 7.47
CA ARG A 38 -10.30 10.88 7.01
C ARG A 38 -10.16 10.17 5.67
N LEU A 39 -11.02 9.20 5.36
CA LEU A 39 -11.04 8.56 4.04
C LEU A 39 -11.55 9.50 2.96
N GLU A 40 -12.58 10.30 3.24
CA GLU A 40 -13.10 11.31 2.32
C GLU A 40 -12.02 12.36 2.01
N GLU A 41 -11.35 12.90 3.03
CA GLU A 41 -10.19 13.80 2.85
C GLU A 41 -9.09 13.15 2.00
N LEU A 42 -8.76 11.87 2.27
CA LEU A 42 -7.76 11.15 1.48
C LEU A 42 -8.21 10.94 0.04
N SER A 43 -9.49 10.70 -0.21
CA SER A 43 -10.01 10.52 -1.57
C SER A 43 -9.77 11.78 -2.40
N GLU A 44 -10.07 12.95 -1.84
CA GLU A 44 -9.79 14.25 -2.47
C GLU A 44 -8.28 14.47 -2.67
N GLU A 45 -7.46 14.19 -1.65
CA GLU A 45 -5.99 14.33 -1.72
C GLU A 45 -5.34 13.41 -2.77
N LEU A 46 -6.02 12.34 -3.18
CA LEU A 46 -5.48 11.25 -4.00
C LEU A 46 -6.14 11.14 -5.38
N GLU A 47 -7.08 12.02 -5.74
CA GLU A 47 -7.85 11.96 -7.00
C GLU A 47 -6.95 11.94 -8.25
N GLU A 48 -5.88 12.75 -8.28
CA GLU A 48 -4.95 12.84 -9.42
C GLU A 48 -3.65 12.03 -9.22
N LYS A 49 -3.63 11.06 -8.30
CA LYS A 49 -2.43 10.27 -7.97
C LYS A 49 -2.57 8.83 -8.42
N ASP A 50 -1.42 8.18 -8.67
CA ASP A 50 -1.38 6.74 -8.90
C ASP A 50 -1.38 6.05 -7.54
N VAL A 51 -2.58 5.64 -7.08
CA VAL A 51 -2.78 5.08 -5.73
C VAL A 51 -2.69 3.57 -5.75
N PHE A 52 -1.92 3.02 -4.81
CA PHE A 52 -1.77 1.59 -4.59
C PHE A 52 -2.11 1.23 -3.15
N VAL A 53 -2.77 0.10 -2.94
CA VAL A 53 -3.11 -0.43 -1.60
C VAL A 53 -2.34 -1.73 -1.38
N LEU A 54 -1.50 -1.75 -0.35
CA LEU A 54 -0.77 -2.94 0.07
C LEU A 54 -0.91 -3.09 1.59
N VAL A 55 -1.90 -3.88 1.98
CA VAL A 55 -2.32 -4.14 3.36
C VAL A 55 -2.10 -5.60 3.72
N ASP A 56 -2.21 -5.93 4.99
CA ASP A 56 -1.95 -7.27 5.49
C ASP A 56 -3.00 -8.27 4.97
N ALA A 57 -2.58 -9.53 4.83
CA ALA A 57 -3.42 -10.63 4.41
C ALA A 57 -4.12 -11.27 5.62
N ASP A 58 -4.84 -10.44 6.39
CA ASP A 58 -5.65 -10.86 7.53
C ASP A 58 -7.01 -10.13 7.57
N ASP A 59 -7.82 -10.41 8.60
CA ASP A 59 -9.18 -9.85 8.71
C ASP A 59 -9.19 -8.32 8.84
N ALA A 60 -8.16 -7.73 9.46
CA ALA A 60 -8.06 -6.29 9.64
C ALA A 60 -7.70 -5.61 8.31
N GLY A 61 -6.70 -6.16 7.60
CA GLY A 61 -6.32 -5.70 6.27
C GLY A 61 -7.43 -5.83 5.24
N GLU A 62 -8.19 -6.94 5.26
CA GLU A 62 -9.34 -7.11 4.37
C GLU A 62 -10.49 -6.16 4.70
N LYS A 63 -10.70 -5.83 5.98
CA LYS A 63 -11.67 -4.79 6.37
C LYS A 63 -11.24 -3.42 5.84
N LEU A 64 -9.98 -3.04 6.02
CA LEU A 64 -9.44 -1.78 5.51
C LEU A 64 -9.52 -1.73 3.97
N ARG A 65 -9.19 -2.83 3.30
CA ARG A 65 -9.29 -2.95 1.84
C ARG A 65 -10.70 -2.62 1.35
N ARG A 66 -11.73 -3.17 1.99
CA ARG A 66 -13.13 -2.88 1.64
C ARG A 66 -13.49 -1.41 1.78
N GLN A 67 -13.04 -0.76 2.85
CA GLN A 67 -13.27 0.67 3.06
C GLN A 67 -12.58 1.51 1.97
N LEU A 68 -11.32 1.19 1.66
CA LEU A 68 -10.56 1.89 0.61
C LEU A 68 -11.17 1.69 -0.77
N THR A 69 -11.70 0.50 -1.09
CA THR A 69 -12.40 0.27 -2.37
C THR A 69 -13.67 1.09 -2.51
N GLN A 70 -14.36 1.39 -1.40
CA GLN A 70 -15.57 2.23 -1.40
C GLN A 70 -15.23 3.71 -1.63
N GLU A 71 -14.22 4.22 -0.91
CA GLU A 71 -13.89 5.66 -0.90
C GLU A 71 -12.87 6.06 -1.96
N ILE A 72 -12.02 5.14 -2.41
CA ILE A 72 -10.90 5.37 -3.36
C ILE A 72 -10.94 4.30 -4.46
N PRO A 73 -12.00 4.26 -5.29
CA PRO A 73 -12.25 3.16 -6.24
C PRO A 73 -11.21 3.05 -7.36
N HIS A 74 -10.41 4.10 -7.60
CA HIS A 74 -9.33 4.10 -8.58
C HIS A 74 -8.02 3.48 -8.07
N ALA A 75 -7.93 3.15 -6.78
CA ALA A 75 -6.72 2.57 -6.22
C ALA A 75 -6.43 1.14 -6.74
N GLU A 76 -5.19 0.90 -7.15
CA GLU A 76 -4.73 -0.43 -7.54
C GLU A 76 -4.40 -1.27 -6.30
N HIS A 77 -5.09 -2.41 -6.18
CA HIS A 77 -4.93 -3.29 -5.04
C HIS A 77 -3.82 -4.32 -5.26
N LEU A 78 -2.76 -4.22 -4.48
CA LEU A 78 -1.65 -5.17 -4.43
C LEU A 78 -1.87 -6.19 -3.30
N TYR A 79 -1.26 -7.37 -3.45
CA TYR A 79 -1.46 -8.49 -2.54
C TYR A 79 -0.15 -9.20 -2.21
N ILE A 80 0.05 -9.49 -0.92
CA ILE A 80 1.04 -10.45 -0.44
C ILE A 80 0.42 -11.85 -0.32
N THR A 81 1.24 -12.90 -0.26
CA THR A 81 0.71 -14.25 0.01
C THR A 81 0.21 -14.38 1.45
N MET A 82 -0.86 -15.13 1.66
CA MET A 82 -1.31 -15.55 3.00
C MET A 82 -0.23 -16.28 3.83
N LEU A 83 0.85 -16.79 3.21
CA LEU A 83 1.99 -17.38 3.92
C LEU A 83 2.71 -16.39 4.84
N HIS A 84 2.86 -15.13 4.41
CA HIS A 84 3.63 -14.12 5.15
C HIS A 84 2.76 -13.28 6.08
N ARG A 85 1.44 -13.29 5.87
CA ARG A 85 0.37 -12.60 6.62
C ARG A 85 0.52 -11.07 6.70
N GLU A 86 1.67 -10.55 7.07
CA GLU A 86 1.95 -9.12 7.24
C GLU A 86 2.92 -8.61 6.17
N VAL A 87 2.73 -7.36 5.74
CA VAL A 87 3.61 -6.69 4.77
C VAL A 87 5.01 -6.54 5.36
N ALA A 88 5.10 -6.18 6.65
CA ALA A 88 6.36 -6.08 7.39
C ALA A 88 7.20 -7.38 7.38
N GLU A 89 6.56 -8.55 7.43
CA GLU A 89 7.23 -9.86 7.47
C GLU A 89 7.52 -10.44 6.09
N THR A 90 6.97 -9.83 5.03
CA THR A 90 7.12 -10.33 3.67
C THR A 90 8.58 -10.19 3.19
N PRO A 91 9.22 -11.27 2.68
CA PRO A 91 10.58 -11.24 2.16
C PRO A 91 10.79 -10.17 1.07
N LEU A 92 11.94 -9.48 1.14
CA LEU A 92 12.25 -8.36 0.24
C LEU A 92 12.22 -8.75 -1.24
N ASN A 93 12.70 -9.94 -1.59
CA ASN A 93 12.67 -10.45 -2.97
C ASN A 93 11.23 -10.66 -3.47
N TYR A 94 10.30 -11.01 -2.59
CA TYR A 94 8.89 -11.17 -2.92
C TYR A 94 8.21 -9.80 -3.09
N LEU A 95 8.44 -8.85 -2.17
CA LEU A 95 7.96 -7.47 -2.32
C LEU A 95 8.49 -6.81 -3.59
N THR A 96 9.77 -7.04 -3.92
CA THR A 96 10.40 -6.55 -5.15
C THR A 96 9.65 -7.02 -6.39
N ARG A 97 9.18 -8.28 -6.42
CA ARG A 97 8.42 -8.83 -7.55
C ARG A 97 7.04 -8.17 -7.67
N ILE A 98 6.34 -7.99 -6.55
CA ILE A 98 5.02 -7.33 -6.52
C ILE A 98 5.15 -5.90 -7.04
N LEU A 99 6.04 -5.12 -6.43
CA LEU A 99 6.24 -3.71 -6.76
C LEU A 99 6.73 -3.53 -8.21
N ARG A 100 7.63 -4.40 -8.69
CA ARG A 100 8.07 -4.36 -10.09
C ARG A 100 6.94 -4.68 -11.08
N ALA A 101 6.04 -5.61 -10.73
CA ALA A 101 4.87 -5.92 -11.55
C ALA A 101 3.94 -4.70 -11.64
N ALA A 102 3.76 -3.99 -10.53
CA ALA A 102 3.04 -2.71 -10.42
C ALA A 102 3.85 -1.49 -10.95
N LYS A 103 4.89 -1.72 -11.75
CA LYS A 103 5.70 -0.69 -12.43
C LYS A 103 6.43 0.28 -11.49
N PHE A 104 6.74 -0.14 -10.27
CA PHE A 104 7.70 0.56 -9.42
C PHE A 104 9.14 0.24 -9.82
N LYS A 105 10.00 1.27 -9.77
CA LYS A 105 11.45 1.15 -9.75
C LYS A 105 11.84 0.64 -8.38
N VAL A 106 12.54 -0.48 -8.37
CA VAL A 106 12.93 -1.20 -7.16
C VAL A 106 14.42 -1.49 -7.20
N LEU A 107 15.04 -1.56 -6.03
CA LEU A 107 16.42 -1.96 -5.88
C LEU A 107 16.61 -3.37 -6.48
N THR A 108 17.77 -3.58 -7.09
CA THR A 108 18.18 -4.91 -7.51
C THR A 108 18.72 -5.62 -6.28
N VAL A 109 17.88 -6.45 -5.68
CA VAL A 109 18.21 -7.36 -4.56
C VAL A 109 18.34 -8.80 -5.04
#